data_AF-A0A1C5Z051-F1
#
_entry.id   AF-A0A1C5Z051-F1
#
_cell.length_a   1.000
_cell.length_b   1.000
_cell.length_c   1.000
_cell.angle_alpha   90.00
_cell.angle_beta   90.00
_cell.angle_gamma   90.00
#
_symmetry.space_group_name_H-M   'P 1'
#
loop_
_entity.id
_entity.type
_entity.pdbx_description
1 polymer ?
#
loop_
_entity_poly.entity_id
_entity_poly.type
_entity_poly.pdbx_seq_one_letter_code
_entity_poly.pdbx_strand_id
1 'polypeptide(L)'
;MSTKDWIVLLVPIICNGIIVFAFQKILSKKIERYNKRQDIRDDILKQFWNKLQELNDTFVQTNIAAMRDSSVAGNSIGIFESVILDIVRYYDTNEFDLKVFKKEYNDFNDAWIDFKNTYVSYMGKRLDRKMQNQLGEKLQLVKEKNQTLISEVRKKY
;
A
#
# COMPACT_ATOMS: atom_id res chain seq x y z
N MET A 1 22.10 -55.72 35.63
CA MET A 1 21.79 -54.27 35.56
C MET A 1 20.94 -53.95 36.75
N SER A 2 21.43 -53.13 37.68
CA SER A 2 20.62 -52.75 38.85
C SER A 2 19.55 -51.75 38.40
N THR A 3 18.45 -51.65 39.14
CA THR A 3 17.40 -50.64 38.92
C THR A 3 17.95 -49.21 38.85
N LYS A 4 19.10 -48.93 39.47
CA LYS A 4 19.79 -47.64 39.37
C LYS A 4 20.39 -47.39 37.98
N ASP A 5 20.88 -48.43 37.28
CA ASP A 5 21.48 -48.28 35.95
C ASP A 5 20.45 -47.89 34.90
N TRP A 6 19.24 -48.46 34.99
CA TRP A 6 18.13 -48.11 34.10
C TRP A 6 17.66 -46.67 34.30
N ILE A 7 17.61 -46.19 35.54
CA ILE A 7 17.22 -44.81 35.86
C ILE A 7 18.26 -43.82 35.33
N VAL A 8 19.55 -44.11 35.48
CA VAL A 8 20.64 -43.24 34.99
C VAL A 8 20.67 -43.18 33.46
N LEU A 9 20.19 -44.22 32.76
CA LEU A 9 20.13 -44.24 31.29
C LEU A 9 18.82 -43.64 30.75
N LEU A 10 17.67 -43.91 31.39
CA LEU A 10 16.35 -43.51 30.91
C LEU A 10 16.02 -42.05 31.21
N VAL A 11 16.40 -41.55 32.39
CA VAL A 11 16.08 -40.18 32.83
C VAL A 11 16.71 -39.13 31.90
N PRO A 12 17.99 -39.20 31.51
CA PRO A 12 18.57 -38.23 30.58
C PRO A 12 17.91 -38.28 29.20
N ILE A 13 17.52 -39.47 28.71
CA ILE A 13 16.85 -39.63 27.41
C ILE A 13 15.47 -38.96 27.43
N ILE A 14 14.68 -39.23 28.46
CA ILE A 14 13.34 -38.64 28.62
C ILE A 14 13.44 -37.15 28.89
N CYS A 15 14.33 -36.70 29.78
CA CYS A 15 14.53 -35.28 30.08
C CYS A 15 15.03 -34.51 28.87
N ASN A 16 16.01 -35.03 28.11
CA ASN A 16 16.46 -34.38 26.88
C ASN A 16 15.33 -34.33 25.84
N GLY A 17 14.53 -35.38 25.72
CA GLY A 17 13.35 -35.39 24.84
C GLY A 17 12.30 -34.34 25.23
N ILE A 18 11.98 -34.22 26.53
CA ILE A 18 11.03 -33.22 27.06
C ILE A 18 11.56 -31.80 26.85
N ILE A 19 12.85 -31.56 27.10
CA ILE A 19 13.49 -30.24 26.91
C ILE A 19 13.46 -29.85 25.43
N VAL A 20 13.86 -30.75 24.53
CA VAL A 20 13.82 -30.52 23.08
C VAL A 20 12.40 -30.27 22.61
N PHE A 21 11.41 -31.02 23.09
CA PHE A 21 10.00 -30.84 22.76
C PHE A 21 9.47 -29.48 23.21
N ALA A 22 9.80 -29.05 24.44
CA ALA A 22 9.42 -27.74 24.95
C ALA A 22 10.05 -26.60 24.13
N PHE A 23 11.34 -26.73 23.77
CA PHE A 23 12.03 -25.77 22.90
C PHE A 23 11.42 -25.70 21.50
N GLN A 24 11.15 -26.84 20.86
CA GLN A 24 10.48 -26.90 19.56
C GLN A 24 9.12 -26.22 19.62
N LYS A 25 8.31 -26.48 20.66
CA LYS A 25 6.99 -25.86 20.79
C LYS A 25 7.06 -24.33 20.93
N ILE A 26 8.06 -23.82 21.66
CA ILE A 26 8.29 -22.38 21.80
C ILE A 26 8.73 -21.77 20.47
N LEU A 27 9.67 -22.40 19.77
CA LEU A 27 10.18 -21.93 18.47
C LEU A 27 9.09 -21.95 17.41
N SER A 28 8.35 -23.05 17.28
CA SER A 28 7.24 -23.17 16.31
C SER A 28 6.18 -22.10 16.54
N LYS A 29 5.79 -21.84 17.80
CA LYS A 29 4.82 -20.79 18.12
C LYS A 29 5.35 -19.38 17.82
N LYS A 30 6.67 -19.15 17.99
CA LYS A 30 7.32 -17.90 17.59
C LYS A 30 7.32 -17.76 16.07
N ILE A 31 7.77 -18.78 15.34
CA ILE A 31 7.82 -18.82 13.88
C ILE A 31 6.43 -18.59 13.28
N GLU A 32 5.40 -19.27 13.79
CA GLU A 32 4.02 -19.11 13.33
C GLU A 32 3.51 -17.67 13.50
N ARG A 33 3.84 -17.00 14.61
CA ARG A 33 3.49 -15.59 14.83
C ARG A 33 4.23 -14.66 13.88
N TYR A 34 5.50 -14.94 13.58
CA TYR A 34 6.28 -14.18 12.60
C TYR A 34 5.70 -14.34 11.20
N ASN A 35 5.41 -15.57 10.77
CA ASN A 35 4.81 -15.86 9.47
C ASN A 35 3.44 -15.19 9.33
N LYS A 36 2.56 -15.30 10.32
CA LYS A 36 1.25 -14.61 10.31
C LYS A 36 1.38 -13.09 10.17
N ARG A 37 2.35 -12.46 10.85
CA ARG A 37 2.61 -11.02 10.68
C ARG A 37 3.13 -10.68 9.30
N GLN A 38 3.96 -11.55 8.72
CA GLN A 38 4.45 -11.37 7.36
C GLN A 38 3.31 -11.49 6.34
N ASP A 39 2.45 -12.51 6.47
CA ASP A 39 1.29 -12.70 5.59
C ASP A 39 0.34 -11.50 5.63
N ILE A 40 0.06 -10.95 6.84
CA ILE A 40 -0.75 -9.74 7.00
C ILE A 40 -0.11 -8.55 6.30
N ARG A 41 1.19 -8.34 6.48
CA ARG A 41 1.90 -7.24 5.83
C ARG A 41 1.89 -7.39 4.31
N ASP A 42 2.08 -8.59 3.80
CA ASP A 42 2.11 -8.86 2.36
C ASP A 42 0.72 -8.65 1.75
N ASP A 43 -0.36 -9.01 2.46
CA ASP A 43 -1.73 -8.69 2.06
C ASP A 43 -1.99 -7.17 2.07
N ILE A 44 -1.51 -6.45 3.10
CA ILE A 44 -1.61 -4.98 3.17
C ILE A 44 -0.91 -4.34 1.96
N LEU A 45 0.29 -4.80 1.63
CA LEU A 45 1.07 -4.32 0.47
C LEU A 45 0.35 -4.60 -0.84
N LYS A 46 -0.21 -5.80 -1.00
CA LYS A 46 -0.96 -6.20 -2.19
C LYS A 46 -2.20 -5.33 -2.40
N GLN A 47 -2.97 -5.12 -1.33
CA GLN A 47 -4.15 -4.26 -1.36
C GLN A 47 -3.77 -2.81 -1.65
N PHE A 48 -2.69 -2.29 -1.05
CA PHE A 48 -2.19 -0.94 -1.35
C PHE A 48 -1.81 -0.81 -2.83
N TRP A 49 -1.05 -1.77 -3.37
CA TRP A 49 -0.68 -1.82 -4.78
C TRP A 49 -1.91 -1.84 -5.70
N ASN A 50 -2.91 -2.67 -5.40
CA ASN A 50 -4.16 -2.74 -6.18
C ASN A 50 -4.88 -1.39 -6.25
N LYS A 51 -4.96 -0.66 -5.13
CA LYS A 51 -5.58 0.68 -5.11
C LYS A 51 -4.82 1.69 -5.96
N LEU A 52 -3.49 1.65 -5.93
CA LEU A 52 -2.66 2.52 -6.79
C LEU A 52 -2.83 2.19 -8.28
N GLN A 53 -2.95 0.90 -8.62
CA GLN A 53 -3.26 0.44 -9.98
C GLN A 53 -4.65 0.92 -10.42
N GLU A 54 -5.65 0.81 -9.55
CA GLU A 54 -7.01 1.28 -9.83
C GLU A 54 -7.04 2.78 -10.20
N LEU A 55 -6.27 3.60 -9.47
CA LEU A 55 -6.11 5.02 -9.82
C LEU A 55 -5.47 5.19 -11.21
N ASN A 56 -4.44 4.41 -11.52
CA ASN A 56 -3.80 4.47 -12.83
C ASN A 56 -4.74 4.06 -13.97
N ASP A 57 -5.52 2.99 -13.77
CA ASP A 57 -6.53 2.54 -14.73
C ASP A 57 -7.62 3.60 -14.91
N THR A 58 -8.03 4.26 -13.83
CA THR A 58 -8.99 5.37 -13.86
C THR A 58 -8.47 6.54 -14.70
N PHE A 59 -7.17 6.89 -14.60
CA PHE A 59 -6.56 7.90 -15.46
C PHE A 59 -6.59 7.50 -16.94
N VAL A 60 -6.26 6.24 -17.25
CA VAL A 60 -6.25 5.73 -18.64
C VAL A 60 -7.66 5.74 -19.23
N GLN A 61 -8.65 5.21 -18.49
CA GLN A 61 -10.04 5.17 -18.91
C GLN A 61 -10.60 6.57 -19.13
N THR A 62 -10.32 7.49 -18.22
CA THR A 62 -10.75 8.89 -18.36
C THR A 62 -10.14 9.54 -19.59
N ASN A 63 -8.84 9.34 -19.86
CA ASN A 63 -8.21 9.90 -21.06
C ASN A 63 -8.85 9.35 -22.34
N ILE A 64 -9.10 8.03 -22.41
CA ILE A 64 -9.76 7.40 -23.56
C ILE A 64 -11.18 7.96 -23.74
N ALA A 65 -11.92 8.14 -22.65
CA ALA A 65 -13.27 8.69 -22.68
C ALA A 65 -13.26 10.17 -23.11
N ALA A 66 -12.35 10.97 -22.58
CA ALA A 66 -12.19 12.38 -22.94
C ALA A 66 -11.79 12.61 -24.41
N MET A 67 -11.05 11.66 -25.01
CA MET A 67 -10.75 11.67 -26.45
C MET A 67 -12.00 11.43 -27.31
N ARG A 68 -13.00 10.71 -26.78
CA ARG A 68 -14.27 10.42 -27.48
C ARG A 68 -15.33 11.49 -27.21
N ASP A 69 -15.35 12.04 -26.01
CA ASP A 69 -16.28 13.07 -25.56
C ASP A 69 -15.59 13.99 -24.55
N SER A 70 -15.35 15.24 -24.95
CA SER A 70 -14.66 16.23 -24.13
C SER A 70 -15.44 16.68 -22.90
N SER A 71 -16.75 16.41 -22.83
CA SER A 71 -17.57 16.70 -21.66
C SER A 71 -17.27 15.79 -20.45
N VAL A 72 -16.65 14.63 -20.69
CA VAL A 72 -16.28 13.65 -19.64
C VAL A 72 -15.18 14.18 -18.72
N ALA A 73 -14.30 15.05 -19.22
CA ALA A 73 -13.18 15.60 -18.45
C ALA A 73 -13.63 16.44 -17.22
N GLY A 74 -14.81 17.04 -17.27
CA GLY A 74 -15.37 17.80 -16.15
C GLY A 74 -15.85 16.91 -15.00
N ASN A 75 -16.41 15.73 -15.34
CA ASN A 75 -16.97 14.79 -14.37
C ASN A 75 -15.93 13.82 -13.78
N SER A 76 -14.81 13.62 -14.46
CA SER A 76 -13.77 12.68 -14.03
C SER A 76 -13.01 13.10 -12.78
N ILE A 77 -13.00 14.40 -12.43
CA ILE A 77 -12.31 14.89 -11.24
C ILE A 77 -12.93 14.32 -9.96
N GLY A 78 -14.26 14.20 -9.90
CA GLY A 78 -14.94 13.57 -8.76
C GLY A 78 -14.61 12.08 -8.63
N ILE A 79 -14.39 11.40 -9.76
CA ILE A 79 -13.96 9.99 -9.78
C ILE A 79 -12.54 9.88 -9.22
N PHE A 80 -11.61 10.73 -9.68
CA PHE A 80 -10.24 10.76 -9.16
C PHE A 80 -10.21 11.06 -7.66
N GLU A 81 -11.00 12.04 -7.19
CA GLU A 81 -11.08 12.36 -5.78
C GLU A 81 -11.53 11.18 -4.93
N SER A 82 -12.55 10.45 -5.39
CA SER A 82 -13.03 9.25 -4.69
C SER A 82 -11.94 8.18 -4.56
N VAL A 83 -11.24 7.86 -5.66
CA VAL A 83 -10.20 6.82 -5.67
C VAL A 83 -9.00 7.24 -4.83
N ILE A 84 -8.57 8.50 -4.92
CA ILE A 84 -7.44 9.02 -4.16
C ILE A 84 -7.75 9.07 -2.66
N LEU A 85 -8.96 9.47 -2.27
CA LEU A 85 -9.38 9.43 -0.87
C LEU A 85 -9.33 8.01 -0.30
N ASP A 86 -9.67 7.00 -1.10
CA ASP A 86 -9.60 5.61 -0.66
C ASP A 86 -8.15 5.13 -0.49
N ILE A 87 -7.22 5.56 -1.36
CA ILE A 87 -5.78 5.34 -1.20
C ILE A 87 -5.25 6.00 0.08
N VAL A 88 -5.60 7.28 0.31
CA VAL A 88 -5.18 8.05 1.49
C VAL A 88 -5.67 7.39 2.77
N ARG A 89 -6.96 7.06 2.85
CA ARG A 89 -7.53 6.36 4.01
C ARG A 89 -6.85 5.02 4.27
N TYR A 90 -6.60 4.27 3.20
CA TYR A 90 -5.95 2.98 3.31
C TYR A 90 -4.50 3.12 3.81
N TYR A 91 -3.76 4.10 3.29
CA TYR A 91 -2.40 4.39 3.75
C TYR A 91 -2.39 4.79 5.22
N ASP A 92 -3.21 5.75 5.61
CA ASP A 92 -3.26 6.28 6.98
C ASP A 92 -3.65 5.19 7.99
N THR A 93 -4.60 4.31 7.62
CA THR A 93 -5.01 3.17 8.45
C THR A 93 -3.88 2.16 8.66
N ASN A 94 -3.03 1.98 7.64
CA ASN A 94 -1.95 1.00 7.64
C ASN A 94 -0.56 1.68 7.69
N GLU A 95 -0.47 2.91 8.24
CA GLU A 95 0.76 3.73 8.18
C GLU A 95 1.96 2.97 8.77
N PHE A 96 1.74 2.21 9.85
CA PHE A 96 2.79 1.43 10.51
C PHE A 96 3.47 0.44 9.56
N ASP A 97 2.67 -0.30 8.77
CA ASP A 97 3.13 -1.31 7.82
C ASP A 97 3.63 -0.69 6.51
N LEU A 98 3.05 0.44 6.10
CA LEU A 98 3.37 1.17 4.86
C LEU A 98 4.40 2.30 5.04
N LYS A 99 4.95 2.49 6.25
CA LYS A 99 5.87 3.60 6.57
C LYS A 99 7.07 3.69 5.64
N VAL A 100 7.47 2.55 5.07
CA VAL A 100 8.62 2.45 4.16
C VAL A 100 8.41 3.24 2.88
N PHE A 101 7.17 3.55 2.51
CA PHE A 101 6.80 4.37 1.34
C PHE A 101 6.38 5.79 1.72
N LYS A 102 6.60 6.22 2.97
CA LYS A 102 6.09 7.50 3.48
C LYS A 102 6.52 8.69 2.64
N LYS A 103 7.76 8.68 2.16
CA LYS A 103 8.28 9.75 1.32
C LYS A 103 7.51 9.82 0.00
N GLU A 104 7.41 8.70 -0.71
CA GLU A 104 6.75 8.62 -2.01
C GLU A 104 5.25 8.83 -1.92
N TYR A 105 4.63 8.38 -0.83
CA TYR A 105 3.23 8.67 -0.51
C TYR A 105 3.00 10.16 -0.27
N ASN A 106 3.85 10.82 0.53
CA ASN A 106 3.75 12.25 0.77
C ASN A 106 3.91 13.04 -0.53
N ASP A 107 4.91 12.71 -1.35
CA ASP A 107 5.11 13.32 -2.66
C ASP A 107 3.85 13.20 -3.56
N PHE A 108 3.19 12.03 -3.54
CA PHE A 108 1.94 11.81 -4.26
C PHE A 108 0.78 12.63 -3.68
N ASN A 109 0.61 12.61 -2.37
CA ASN A 109 -0.48 13.31 -1.69
C ASN A 109 -0.34 14.83 -1.82
N ASP A 110 0.87 15.37 -1.70
CA ASP A 110 1.17 16.79 -1.88
C ASP A 110 0.86 17.25 -3.31
N ALA A 111 1.21 16.45 -4.33
CA ALA A 111 0.84 16.71 -5.71
C ALA A 111 -0.68 16.73 -5.91
N TRP A 112 -1.41 15.82 -5.26
CA TRP A 112 -2.87 15.79 -5.32
C TRP A 112 -3.50 17.00 -4.65
N ILE A 113 -3.03 17.37 -3.45
CA ILE A 113 -3.50 18.56 -2.72
C ILE A 113 -3.26 19.82 -3.55
N ASP A 114 -2.09 19.95 -4.16
CA ASP A 114 -1.75 21.09 -5.03
C ASP A 114 -2.66 21.18 -6.27
N PHE A 115 -2.92 20.05 -6.94
CA PHE A 115 -3.91 19.98 -8.02
C PHE A 115 -5.31 20.39 -7.54
N LYS A 116 -5.79 19.81 -6.44
CA LYS A 116 -7.12 20.06 -5.88
C LYS A 116 -7.30 21.54 -5.49
N ASN A 117 -6.32 22.11 -4.80
CA ASN A 117 -6.34 23.54 -4.44
C ASN A 117 -6.42 24.43 -5.68
N THR A 118 -5.64 24.09 -6.71
CA THR A 118 -5.68 24.82 -7.99
C THR A 118 -7.04 24.70 -8.67
N TYR A 119 -7.59 23.48 -8.75
CA TYR A 119 -8.92 23.22 -9.31
C TYR A 119 -10.03 24.00 -8.58
N VAL A 120 -10.05 23.95 -7.25
CA VAL A 120 -11.01 24.68 -6.42
C VAL A 120 -10.88 26.19 -6.63
N SER A 121 -9.66 26.72 -6.76
CA SER A 121 -9.43 28.15 -7.04
C SER A 121 -9.98 28.60 -8.41
N TYR A 122 -10.20 27.66 -9.32
CA TYR A 122 -10.69 27.88 -10.68
C TYR A 122 -12.16 27.48 -10.86
N MET A 123 -12.77 26.81 -9.88
CA MET A 123 -14.20 26.49 -9.94
C MET A 123 -15.05 27.75 -10.10
N GLY A 124 -16.08 27.65 -10.94
CA GLY A 124 -16.98 28.75 -11.27
C GLY A 124 -16.40 29.79 -12.23
N LYS A 125 -15.13 29.68 -12.63
CA LYS A 125 -14.51 30.56 -13.64
C LYS A 125 -14.56 29.90 -15.02
N ARG A 126 -14.69 30.71 -16.07
CA ARG A 126 -14.43 30.24 -17.44
C ARG A 126 -12.92 30.01 -17.58
N LEU A 127 -12.52 28.75 -17.73
CA LEU A 127 -11.11 28.38 -17.84
C LEU A 127 -10.51 28.94 -19.14
N ASP A 128 -9.50 29.80 -19.00
CA ASP A 128 -8.66 30.19 -20.12
C ASP A 128 -7.59 29.12 -20.40
N ARG A 129 -6.88 29.26 -21.53
CA ARG A 129 -5.86 28.29 -21.95
C ARG A 129 -4.73 28.13 -20.93
N LYS A 130 -4.35 29.19 -20.22
CA LYS A 130 -3.28 29.14 -19.21
C LYS A 130 -3.73 28.34 -17.98
N MET A 131 -4.96 28.57 -17.53
CA MET A 131 -5.57 27.82 -16.42
C MET A 131 -5.71 26.33 -16.77
N GLN A 132 -6.14 26.01 -17.99
CA GLN A 132 -6.24 24.63 -18.48
C GLN A 132 -4.88 23.94 -18.51
N ASN A 133 -3.84 24.60 -19.04
CA ASN A 133 -2.49 24.06 -19.07
C ASN A 133 -1.96 23.80 -17.65
N GLN A 134 -2.15 24.75 -16.74
CA GLN A 134 -1.72 24.61 -15.35
C GLN A 134 -2.41 23.46 -14.61
N LEU A 135 -3.72 23.27 -14.84
CA LEU A 135 -4.44 22.09 -14.32
C LEU A 135 -3.90 20.79 -14.93
N GLY A 136 -3.64 20.78 -16.23
CA GLY A 136 -3.07 19.63 -16.94
C GLY A 136 -1.69 19.23 -16.41
N GLU A 137 -0.79 20.20 -16.22
CA GLU A 137 0.56 19.99 -15.68
C GLU A 137 0.51 19.43 -14.25
N LYS A 138 -0.35 19.99 -13.39
CA LYS A 138 -0.51 19.49 -12.01
C LYS A 138 -1.13 18.09 -11.97
N LEU A 139 -2.12 17.81 -12.80
CA LEU A 139 -2.71 16.47 -12.89
C LEU A 139 -1.70 15.44 -13.41
N GLN A 140 -0.87 15.84 -14.38
CA GLN A 140 0.22 15.02 -14.90
C GLN A 140 1.24 14.71 -13.81
N LEU A 141 1.57 15.68 -12.95
CA LEU A 141 2.44 15.46 -11.79
C LEU A 141 1.83 14.43 -10.81
N VAL A 142 0.53 14.49 -10.53
CA VAL A 142 -0.16 13.47 -9.71
C VAL A 142 0.04 12.07 -10.29
N LYS A 143 -0.13 11.93 -11.62
CA LYS A 143 0.05 10.67 -12.32
C LYS A 143 1.49 10.15 -12.21
N GLU A 144 2.47 11.02 -12.39
CA GLU A 144 3.90 10.67 -12.28
C GLU A 144 4.30 10.24 -10.87
N LYS A 145 3.80 10.93 -9.85
CA LYS A 145 4.03 10.56 -8.45
C LYS A 145 3.34 9.25 -8.09
N ASN A 146 2.12 9.00 -8.57
CA ASN A 146 1.46 7.71 -8.42
C ASN A 146 2.28 6.58 -9.05
N GLN A 147 2.84 6.79 -10.25
CA GLN A 147 3.68 5.80 -10.92
C GLN A 147 4.99 5.52 -10.16
N THR A 148 5.60 6.55 -9.58
CA THR A 148 6.79 6.39 -8.73
C THR A 148 6.45 5.55 -7.49
N LEU A 149 5.34 5.86 -6.82
CA LEU A 149 4.86 5.11 -5.66
C LEU A 149 4.55 3.65 -6.02
N ILE A 150 3.87 3.38 -7.13
CA ILE A 150 3.64 2.03 -7.66
C ILE A 150 4.97 1.29 -7.86
N SER A 151 5.97 1.96 -8.44
CA SER A 151 7.28 1.36 -8.70
C SER A 151 7.97 0.94 -7.40
N GLU A 152 7.96 1.79 -6.38
CA GLU A 152 8.56 1.47 -5.08
C GLU A 152 7.80 0.35 -4.36
N VAL A 153 6.47 0.36 -4.38
CA VAL A 153 5.66 -0.73 -3.80
C VAL A 153 5.97 -2.06 -4.51
N ARG A 154 6.11 -2.04 -5.84
CA ARG A 154 6.45 -3.24 -6.63
C ARG A 154 7.84 -3.78 -6.35
N LYS A 155 8.84 -2.95 -6.03
CA LYS A 155 10.20 -3.42 -5.68
C LYS A 155 10.26 -4.20 -4.37
N LYS A 156 9.29 -3.96 -3.49
CA LYS A 156 9.18 -4.60 -2.17
C LYS A 156 8.31 -5.87 -2.19
N TYR A 157 7.53 -6.04 -3.25
CA TYR A 157 6.75 -7.22 -3.57
C TYR A 157 7.63 -8.26 -4.28
#